data_AF-A0A3L7YRZ2-F1
#
_entry.id   AF-A0A3L7YRZ2-F1
#
_cell.length_a   1.000
_cell.length_b   1.000
_cell.length_c   1.000
_cell.angle_alpha   90.00
_cell.angle_beta   90.00
_cell.angle_gamma   90.00
#
_symmetry.space_group_name_H-M   'P 1'
#
loop_
_entity.id
_entity.type
_entity.pdbx_description
1 polymer ?
#
loop_
_entity_poly.entity_id
_entity_poly.type
_entity_poly.pdbx_seq_one_letter_code
_entity_poly.pdbx_strand_id
1 'polypeptide(L)'
;MMKALALVFALFTVSACSGPILANPPAVAGAPIVKATPPPPRNDPQPVQFPRDDAPHDRLTEWWYVTGHLTTLDGSRAFGYEAVIFRAIRGDFPVTWASHMALTEKPRNGREGSFTYYERAEIGPQVDITAMIDAPIAAAFAITGADPLSPATFENDPWSMIVGLDGSMQIGAEWFNLQLATPETPVLHDNDGWVDFDVAGGSYYYSRTRMPTGGTLTVDGEVLAVQGTSWFDHQWGDFIAVGGGGWDWFALTLDDGSARGIEV
;
A
#
# COMPACT_ATOMS: atom_id res chain seq x y z
N MET A 1 7.62 -53.87 -85.93
CA MET A 1 6.84 -52.61 -85.91
C MET A 1 6.32 -52.39 -84.50
N MET A 2 6.48 -51.18 -83.93
CA MET A 2 6.00 -50.74 -82.60
C MET A 2 6.69 -51.42 -81.40
N LYS A 3 7.16 -50.79 -80.33
CA LYS A 3 7.21 -49.40 -79.80
C LYS A 3 8.45 -49.36 -78.89
N ALA A 4 9.35 -48.39 -79.05
CA ALA A 4 10.46 -48.17 -78.11
C ALA A 4 10.03 -47.10 -77.10
N LEU A 5 10.01 -47.51 -75.84
CA LEU A 5 9.76 -46.73 -74.64
C LEU A 5 11.06 -46.00 -74.28
N ALA A 6 11.06 -44.67 -74.19
CA ALA A 6 12.20 -43.91 -73.68
C ALA A 6 11.74 -42.99 -72.55
N LEU A 7 12.11 -43.45 -71.36
CA LEU A 7 12.14 -42.87 -70.02
C LEU A 7 12.36 -41.35 -69.96
N VAL A 8 11.47 -40.65 -69.27
CA VAL A 8 11.67 -39.26 -68.81
C VAL A 8 12.44 -39.31 -67.48
N PHE A 9 13.66 -38.77 -67.47
CA PHE A 9 14.44 -38.55 -66.25
C PHE A 9 14.01 -37.22 -65.62
N ALA A 10 13.37 -37.27 -64.45
CA ALA A 10 13.06 -36.09 -63.65
C ALA A 10 14.30 -35.65 -62.85
N LEU A 11 14.85 -34.48 -63.17
CA LEU A 11 15.92 -33.84 -62.41
C LEU A 11 15.32 -33.25 -61.12
N PHE A 12 15.63 -33.84 -59.96
CA PHE A 12 15.40 -33.21 -58.67
C PHE A 12 16.45 -32.12 -58.45
N THR A 13 16.03 -30.86 -58.58
CA THR A 13 16.84 -29.71 -58.18
C THR A 13 16.68 -29.50 -56.67
N VAL A 14 17.77 -29.70 -55.93
CA VAL A 14 17.87 -29.30 -54.51
C VAL A 14 17.97 -27.77 -54.50
N SER A 15 16.83 -27.10 -54.27
CA SER A 15 16.81 -25.67 -54.00
C SER A 15 17.03 -25.49 -52.50
N ALA A 16 18.27 -25.18 -52.12
CA ALA A 16 18.58 -24.70 -50.79
C ALA A 16 17.93 -23.31 -50.62
N CYS A 17 16.97 -23.22 -49.70
CA CYS A 17 16.31 -21.97 -49.32
C CYS A 17 17.35 -20.94 -48.85
N SER A 18 17.77 -20.07 -49.77
CA SER A 18 18.52 -18.86 -49.46
C SER A 18 17.53 -17.75 -49.16
N GLY A 19 16.79 -17.87 -48.06
CA GLY A 19 15.96 -16.77 -47.56
C GLY A 19 16.87 -15.66 -47.02
N PRO A 20 16.54 -14.37 -47.20
CA PRO A 20 17.27 -13.31 -46.53
C PRO A 20 17.14 -13.54 -45.01
N ILE A 21 18.28 -13.57 -44.32
CA ILE A 21 18.30 -13.41 -42.87
C ILE A 21 17.64 -12.05 -42.59
N LEU A 22 16.48 -12.06 -41.94
CA LEU A 22 15.88 -10.86 -41.35
C LEU A 22 16.75 -10.49 -40.14
N ALA A 23 17.91 -9.89 -40.41
CA ALA A 23 18.65 -9.20 -39.37
C ALA A 23 17.83 -7.97 -39.01
N ASN A 24 17.35 -7.89 -37.76
CA ASN A 24 16.83 -6.64 -37.24
C ASN A 24 17.90 -5.55 -37.47
N PRO A 25 17.52 -4.35 -37.92
CA PRO A 25 18.47 -3.24 -37.94
C PRO A 25 19.07 -3.07 -36.53
N PRO A 26 20.38 -2.76 -36.42
CA PRO A 26 20.99 -2.51 -35.12
C PRO A 26 20.19 -1.43 -34.39
N ALA A 27 19.93 -1.65 -33.10
CA ALA A 27 19.22 -0.69 -32.28
C ALA A 27 19.86 0.69 -32.43
N VAL A 28 19.07 1.70 -32.77
CA VAL A 28 19.51 3.09 -32.74
C VAL A 28 20.04 3.33 -31.32
N ALA A 29 21.29 3.77 -31.19
CA ALA A 29 21.84 4.17 -29.91
C ALA A 29 20.86 5.17 -29.30
N GLY A 30 20.22 4.79 -28.19
CA GLY A 30 19.26 5.63 -27.51
C GLY A 30 19.87 7.00 -27.23
N ALA A 31 19.03 8.04 -27.21
CA ALA A 31 19.47 9.36 -26.76
C ALA A 31 20.26 9.20 -25.45
N PRO A 32 21.35 9.96 -25.25
CA PRO A 32 22.13 9.87 -24.01
C PRO A 32 21.17 9.94 -22.83
N ILE A 33 21.36 9.04 -21.85
CA ILE A 33 20.60 9.08 -20.60
C ILE A 33 20.90 10.44 -19.97
N VAL A 34 19.98 11.38 -20.15
CA VAL A 34 20.04 12.66 -19.47
C VAL A 34 19.69 12.34 -18.03
N LYS A 35 20.72 12.27 -17.19
CA LYS A 35 20.51 12.17 -15.74
C LYS A 35 19.65 13.35 -15.35
N ALA A 36 18.42 13.09 -14.88
CA ALA A 36 17.52 14.13 -14.46
C ALA A 36 18.25 15.07 -13.48
N THR A 37 18.02 16.37 -13.61
CA THR A 37 18.51 17.34 -12.63
C THR A 37 18.01 16.89 -11.25
N PRO A 38 18.89 16.68 -10.26
CA PRO A 38 18.45 16.34 -8.92
C PRO A 38 17.41 17.35 -8.45
N PRO A 39 16.30 16.92 -7.83
CA PRO A 39 15.37 17.83 -7.19
C PRO A 39 16.14 18.78 -6.27
N PRO A 40 15.76 20.06 -6.20
CA PRO A 40 16.36 20.97 -5.23
C PRO A 40 16.25 20.36 -3.83
N PRO A 41 17.29 20.52 -2.98
CA PRO A 41 17.22 20.03 -1.61
C PRO A 41 16.00 20.62 -0.91
N ARG A 42 15.26 19.77 -0.20
CA ARG A 42 14.06 20.18 0.53
C ARG A 42 14.48 20.92 1.79
N ASN A 43 13.67 21.90 2.19
CA ASN A 43 13.95 22.73 3.36
C ASN A 43 13.40 22.08 4.64
N ASP A 44 13.86 20.88 4.96
CA ASP A 44 13.43 20.16 6.17
C ASP A 44 14.32 20.49 7.37
N PRO A 45 13.78 20.47 8.61
CA PRO A 45 12.37 20.26 8.94
C PRO A 45 11.50 21.54 8.78
N GLN A 46 10.22 21.34 8.45
CA GLN A 46 9.16 22.34 8.55
C GLN A 46 8.16 21.91 9.63
N PRO A 47 7.46 22.85 10.31
CA PRO A 47 6.44 22.47 11.28
C PRO A 47 5.33 21.62 10.65
N VAL A 48 4.96 20.52 11.31
CA VAL A 48 3.78 19.73 10.99
C VAL A 48 2.52 20.58 11.23
N GLN A 49 1.60 20.60 10.26
CA GLN A 49 0.40 21.42 10.25
C GLN A 49 -0.81 20.61 9.81
N PHE A 50 -1.83 20.55 10.67
CA PHE A 50 -3.10 19.91 10.37
C PHE A 50 -4.13 20.93 9.84
N PRO A 51 -4.96 20.57 8.85
CA PRO A 51 -5.10 19.25 8.22
C PRO A 51 -4.18 19.02 7.00
N ARG A 52 -3.26 19.96 6.69
CA ARG A 52 -2.39 19.87 5.52
C ARG A 52 -1.62 18.54 5.48
N ASP A 53 -1.02 18.16 6.61
CA ASP A 53 -0.15 16.99 6.71
C ASP A 53 -0.93 15.69 7.05
N ASP A 54 -2.26 15.72 6.92
CA ASP A 54 -3.09 14.51 6.80
C ASP A 54 -3.15 13.99 5.36
N ALA A 55 -2.80 14.83 4.38
CA ALA A 55 -2.78 14.50 2.96
C ALA A 55 -1.50 13.73 2.57
N PRO A 56 -1.49 13.08 1.39
CA PRO A 56 -0.28 12.47 0.83
C PRO A 56 0.83 13.48 0.58
N HIS A 57 2.07 13.08 0.84
CA HIS A 57 3.24 13.89 0.61
C HIS A 57 4.01 13.40 -0.61
N ASP A 58 4.50 14.33 -1.42
CA ASP A 58 5.47 13.98 -2.45
C ASP A 58 6.81 13.63 -1.79
N ARG A 59 6.97 12.40 -1.30
CA ARG A 59 8.18 11.90 -0.61
C ARG A 59 8.55 10.51 -1.10
N LEU A 60 9.79 10.10 -0.84
CA LEU A 60 10.26 8.77 -1.23
C LEU A 60 9.50 7.65 -0.52
N THR A 61 9.22 7.81 0.77
CA THR A 61 8.56 6.78 1.59
C THR A 61 7.47 7.44 2.42
N GLU A 62 6.30 6.80 2.48
CA GLU A 62 5.17 7.26 3.27
C GLU A 62 4.24 6.10 3.63
N TRP A 63 3.61 6.14 4.81
CA TRP A 63 2.59 5.16 5.17
C TRP A 63 1.50 5.68 6.09
N TRP A 64 0.31 5.11 5.90
CA TRP A 64 -0.84 5.23 6.78
C TRP A 64 -1.04 3.89 7.46
N TYR A 65 -0.73 3.80 8.75
CA TYR A 65 -0.77 2.54 9.49
C TYR A 65 -1.77 2.60 10.63
N VAL A 66 -2.76 1.71 10.60
CA VAL A 66 -3.79 1.61 11.62
C VAL A 66 -3.70 0.26 12.29
N THR A 67 -3.63 0.25 13.61
CA THR A 67 -3.77 -0.96 14.44
C THR A 67 -4.91 -0.76 15.42
N GLY A 68 -5.58 -1.83 15.84
CA GLY A 68 -6.65 -1.67 16.82
C GLY A 68 -7.15 -2.97 17.41
N HIS A 69 -7.94 -2.80 18.47
CA HIS A 69 -8.62 -3.88 19.15
C HIS A 69 -10.13 -3.65 19.06
N LEU A 70 -10.86 -4.72 18.73
CA LEU A 70 -12.30 -4.71 18.52
C LEU A 70 -12.96 -5.81 19.34
N THR A 71 -14.19 -5.57 19.72
CA THR A 71 -15.08 -6.56 20.34
C THR A 71 -16.44 -6.49 19.67
N THR A 72 -17.11 -7.63 19.54
CA THR A 72 -18.52 -7.63 19.13
C THR A 72 -19.38 -6.90 20.16
N LEU A 73 -20.51 -6.33 19.72
CA LEU A 73 -21.39 -5.56 20.63
C LEU A 73 -21.97 -6.41 21.77
N ASP A 74 -22.09 -7.72 21.58
CA ASP A 74 -22.50 -8.68 22.61
C ASP A 74 -21.34 -9.15 23.51
N GLY A 75 -20.11 -8.71 23.23
CA GLY A 75 -18.88 -9.08 23.94
C GLY A 75 -18.41 -10.53 23.71
N SER A 76 -19.03 -11.27 22.79
CA SER A 76 -18.75 -12.70 22.60
C SER A 76 -17.46 -12.99 21.84
N ARG A 77 -16.98 -12.04 21.02
CA ARG A 77 -15.75 -12.18 20.21
C ARG A 77 -14.88 -10.94 20.37
N ALA A 78 -13.56 -11.16 20.36
CA ALA A 78 -12.56 -10.12 20.46
C ALA A 78 -11.50 -10.30 19.36
N PHE A 79 -11.11 -9.20 18.74
CA PHE A 79 -10.20 -9.17 17.61
C PHE A 79 -9.10 -8.14 17.80
N GLY A 80 -7.90 -8.45 17.31
CA GLY A 80 -6.90 -7.45 16.93
C GLY A 80 -6.93 -7.29 15.42
N TYR A 81 -6.67 -6.09 14.90
CA TYR A 81 -6.56 -5.87 13.47
C TYR A 81 -5.45 -4.89 13.14
N GLU A 82 -4.98 -4.97 11.91
CA GLU A 82 -4.18 -3.92 11.30
C GLU A 82 -4.60 -3.65 9.85
N ALA A 83 -4.36 -2.43 9.41
CA ALA A 83 -4.54 -2.00 8.03
C ALA A 83 -3.46 -0.96 7.71
N VAL A 84 -2.66 -1.22 6.68
CA VAL A 84 -1.58 -0.33 6.25
C VAL A 84 -1.67 -0.05 4.76
N ILE A 85 -1.32 1.19 4.39
CA ILE A 85 -1.01 1.58 3.01
C ILE A 85 0.39 2.18 3.02
N PHE A 86 1.30 1.56 2.29
CA PHE A 86 2.63 2.08 1.97
C PHE A 86 2.61 2.73 0.60
N ARG A 87 3.26 3.88 0.50
CA ARG A 87 3.53 4.61 -0.74
C ARG A 87 5.04 4.74 -0.91
N ALA A 88 5.54 4.43 -2.10
CA ALA A 88 6.95 4.54 -2.41
C ALA A 88 7.21 5.15 -3.79
N ILE A 89 8.16 6.09 -3.84
CA ILE A 89 8.78 6.60 -5.06
C ILE A 89 10.23 6.13 -5.10
N ARG A 90 10.67 5.55 -6.22
CA ARG A 90 12.04 5.02 -6.39
C ARG A 90 12.57 5.43 -7.76
N GLY A 91 13.39 6.48 -7.81
CA GLY A 91 13.91 7.02 -9.07
C GLY A 91 12.77 7.41 -10.03
N ASP A 92 12.89 7.03 -11.30
CA ASP A 92 11.88 7.33 -12.33
C ASP A 92 10.78 6.27 -12.45
N PHE A 93 10.72 5.29 -11.53
CA PHE A 93 9.61 4.34 -11.50
C PHE A 93 8.31 5.03 -11.08
N PRO A 94 7.16 4.69 -11.70
CA PRO A 94 5.88 5.18 -11.23
C PRO A 94 5.68 4.87 -9.74
N VAL A 95 4.96 5.74 -9.03
CA VAL A 95 4.63 5.55 -7.61
C VAL A 95 4.05 4.15 -7.40
N THR A 96 4.55 3.45 -6.39
CA THR A 96 4.12 2.11 -6.04
C THR A 96 3.41 2.14 -4.71
N TRP A 97 2.33 1.37 -4.61
CA TRP A 97 1.53 1.23 -3.40
C TRP A 97 1.52 -0.23 -2.99
N ALA A 98 1.64 -0.47 -1.68
CA ALA A 98 1.45 -1.78 -1.09
C ALA A 98 0.51 -1.64 0.10
N SER A 99 -0.49 -2.50 0.19
CA SER A 99 -1.40 -2.54 1.33
C SER A 99 -1.44 -3.93 1.91
N HIS A 100 -1.46 -3.99 3.23
CA HIS A 100 -1.61 -5.21 3.99
C HIS A 100 -2.70 -4.99 5.05
N MET A 101 -3.59 -5.96 5.20
CA MET A 101 -4.64 -5.94 6.20
C MET A 101 -4.71 -7.29 6.87
N ALA A 102 -4.76 -7.29 8.20
CA ALA A 102 -4.80 -8.52 8.98
C ALA A 102 -5.83 -8.46 10.11
N LEU A 103 -6.35 -9.64 10.46
CA LEU A 103 -7.30 -9.85 11.54
C LEU A 103 -6.85 -11.03 12.39
N THR A 104 -6.80 -10.81 13.70
CA THR A 104 -6.50 -11.82 14.71
C THR A 104 -7.72 -12.02 15.59
N GLU A 105 -8.32 -13.22 15.64
CA GLU A 105 -9.38 -13.54 16.60
C GLU A 105 -8.78 -14.17 17.87
N LYS A 106 -9.19 -13.67 19.04
CA LYS A 106 -8.80 -14.24 20.33
C LYS A 106 -9.48 -15.61 20.55
N PRO A 107 -8.76 -16.62 21.09
CA PRO A 107 -9.38 -17.90 21.48
C PRO A 107 -10.58 -17.71 22.42
N ARG A 108 -11.62 -18.52 22.25
CA ARG A 108 -12.86 -18.44 23.04
C ARG A 108 -13.59 -19.77 23.09
N ASN A 109 -14.21 -20.10 24.23
CA ASN A 109 -15.14 -21.25 24.38
C ASN A 109 -14.65 -22.58 23.76
N GLY A 110 -13.36 -22.91 23.93
CA GLY A 110 -12.77 -24.13 23.37
C GLY A 110 -12.45 -24.07 21.86
N ARG A 111 -12.70 -22.94 21.19
CA ARG A 111 -12.21 -22.64 19.84
C ARG A 111 -10.84 -21.95 19.93
N GLU A 112 -9.90 -22.43 19.14
CA GLU A 112 -8.60 -21.79 18.95
C GLU A 112 -8.75 -20.40 18.31
N GLY A 113 -7.81 -19.51 18.58
CA GLY A 113 -7.74 -18.22 17.89
C GLY A 113 -7.37 -18.40 16.43
N SER A 114 -7.51 -17.34 15.65
CA SER A 114 -7.12 -17.33 14.23
C SER A 114 -6.32 -16.09 13.89
N PHE A 115 -5.52 -16.19 12.83
CA PHE A 115 -4.84 -15.09 12.19
C PHE A 115 -5.09 -15.21 10.69
N THR A 116 -5.48 -14.12 10.05
CA THR A 116 -5.68 -14.04 8.60
C THR A 116 -5.19 -12.71 8.10
N TYR A 117 -4.54 -12.70 6.95
CA TYR A 117 -4.05 -11.49 6.32
C TYR A 117 -4.24 -11.56 4.81
N TYR A 118 -4.27 -10.38 4.21
CA TYR A 118 -4.34 -10.19 2.77
C TYR A 118 -3.43 -9.03 2.38
N GLU A 119 -2.93 -9.09 1.15
CA GLU A 119 -2.07 -8.05 0.58
C GLU A 119 -2.51 -7.67 -0.83
N ARG A 120 -2.29 -6.40 -1.18
CA ARG A 120 -2.45 -5.86 -2.53
C ARG A 120 -1.29 -4.94 -2.85
N ALA A 121 -0.84 -4.98 -4.08
CA ALA A 121 0.11 -4.01 -4.62
C ALA A 121 -0.45 -3.40 -5.89
N GLU A 122 -0.21 -2.11 -6.09
CA GLU A 122 -0.69 -1.40 -7.28
C GLU A 122 0.31 -0.31 -7.69
N ILE A 123 0.47 -0.10 -8.99
CA ILE A 123 1.43 0.85 -9.55
C ILE A 123 0.68 1.97 -10.24
N GLY A 124 1.03 3.21 -9.90
CA GLY A 124 0.54 4.41 -10.56
C GLY A 124 -0.26 5.35 -9.65
N PRO A 125 -0.61 6.54 -10.17
CA PRO A 125 -1.25 7.59 -9.40
C PRO A 125 -2.72 7.32 -9.09
N GLN A 126 -3.35 6.34 -9.76
CA GLN A 126 -4.79 6.08 -9.65
C GLN A 126 -5.24 5.58 -8.27
N VAL A 127 -4.32 5.11 -7.44
CA VAL A 127 -4.62 4.70 -6.06
C VAL A 127 -5.04 5.90 -5.21
N ASP A 128 -4.43 7.07 -5.42
CA ASP A 128 -4.83 8.32 -4.78
C ASP A 128 -6.01 8.91 -5.54
N ILE A 129 -7.21 8.72 -4.98
CA ILE A 129 -8.47 9.18 -5.54
C ILE A 129 -8.95 10.48 -4.89
N THR A 130 -8.12 11.14 -4.09
CA THR A 130 -8.51 12.35 -3.33
C THR A 130 -9.14 13.40 -4.23
N ALA A 131 -8.56 13.63 -5.42
CA ALA A 131 -9.07 14.59 -6.40
C ALA A 131 -10.39 14.17 -7.07
N MET A 132 -10.82 12.92 -6.94
CA MET A 132 -12.06 12.38 -7.50
C MET A 132 -13.24 12.47 -6.50
N ILE A 133 -12.96 12.75 -5.23
CA ILE A 133 -13.99 12.85 -4.19
C ILE A 133 -14.44 14.31 -4.05
N ASP A 134 -15.71 14.58 -4.32
CA ASP A 134 -16.34 15.89 -4.13
C ASP A 134 -16.76 16.10 -2.65
N ALA A 135 -15.78 16.08 -1.75
CA ALA A 135 -15.98 16.31 -0.32
C ALA A 135 -14.71 16.90 0.32
N PRO A 136 -14.83 17.62 1.44
CA PRO A 136 -13.69 18.12 2.20
C PRO A 136 -13.00 16.96 2.95
N ILE A 137 -12.06 16.30 2.29
CA ILE A 137 -11.22 15.22 2.83
C ILE A 137 -9.74 15.58 2.73
N ALA A 138 -8.92 15.01 3.61
CA ALA A 138 -7.46 15.16 3.57
C ALA A 138 -6.82 14.16 2.59
N ALA A 139 -7.31 12.92 2.57
CA ALA A 139 -6.83 11.86 1.69
C ALA A 139 -7.93 10.86 1.38
N ALA A 140 -7.89 10.24 0.20
CA ALA A 140 -8.66 9.05 -0.11
C ALA A 140 -7.88 8.12 -1.03
N PHE A 141 -7.82 6.84 -0.64
CA PHE A 141 -7.14 5.80 -1.38
C PHE A 141 -8.11 4.70 -1.81
N ALA A 142 -7.89 4.15 -3.00
CA ALA A 142 -8.58 2.99 -3.52
C ALA A 142 -7.56 2.01 -4.15
N ILE A 143 -7.42 0.83 -3.55
CA ILE A 143 -6.43 -0.19 -3.96
C ILE A 143 -7.18 -1.43 -4.43
N THR A 144 -7.17 -1.65 -5.74
CA THR A 144 -7.79 -2.83 -6.37
C THR A 144 -6.83 -4.02 -6.37
N GLY A 145 -5.51 -3.74 -6.33
CA GLY A 145 -4.49 -4.75 -6.55
C GLY A 145 -4.43 -5.20 -8.00
N ALA A 146 -4.85 -4.33 -8.94
CA ALA A 146 -4.83 -4.60 -10.35
C ALA A 146 -3.41 -4.94 -10.83
N ASP A 147 -3.24 -6.17 -11.30
CA ASP A 147 -2.04 -6.67 -11.94
C ASP A 147 -2.33 -6.85 -13.44
N PRO A 148 -1.66 -6.10 -14.33
CA PRO A 148 -1.77 -6.26 -15.77
C PRO A 148 -1.54 -7.69 -16.29
N LEU A 149 -0.83 -8.53 -15.51
CA LEU A 149 -0.54 -9.92 -15.83
C LEU A 149 -1.58 -10.90 -15.28
N SER A 150 -2.53 -10.44 -14.47
CA SER A 150 -3.59 -11.25 -13.85
C SER A 150 -4.97 -10.58 -14.02
N PRO A 151 -5.67 -10.81 -15.14
CA PRO A 151 -6.96 -10.16 -15.43
C PRO A 151 -8.04 -10.36 -14.38
N ALA A 152 -7.96 -11.44 -13.58
CA ALA A 152 -8.89 -11.69 -12.48
C ALA A 152 -8.85 -10.59 -11.40
N THR A 153 -7.76 -9.82 -11.32
CA THR A 153 -7.62 -8.72 -10.36
C THR A 153 -8.39 -7.45 -10.77
N PHE A 154 -8.81 -7.33 -12.03
CA PHE A 154 -9.47 -6.13 -12.54
C PHE A 154 -10.91 -5.95 -12.06
N GLU A 155 -11.50 -7.02 -11.53
CA GLU A 155 -12.87 -7.02 -10.98
C GLU A 155 -12.87 -6.92 -9.45
N ASN A 156 -11.71 -6.73 -8.82
CA ASN A 156 -11.63 -6.55 -7.37
C ASN A 156 -12.31 -5.25 -6.96
N ASP A 157 -13.21 -5.33 -5.98
CA ASP A 157 -13.68 -4.15 -5.26
C ASP A 157 -12.48 -3.49 -4.55
N PRO A 158 -12.34 -2.16 -4.58
CA PRO A 158 -11.19 -1.51 -4.01
C PRO A 158 -11.20 -1.60 -2.48
N TRP A 159 -10.02 -1.86 -1.91
CA TRP A 159 -9.79 -1.51 -0.51
C TRP A 159 -9.66 -0.01 -0.41
N SER A 160 -10.33 0.59 0.57
CA SER A 160 -10.39 2.03 0.71
C SER A 160 -9.89 2.48 2.07
N MET A 161 -9.26 3.64 2.07
CA MET A 161 -8.96 4.41 3.27
C MET A 161 -9.24 5.87 2.97
N ILE A 162 -10.15 6.49 3.71
CA ILE A 162 -10.53 7.90 3.58
C ILE A 162 -10.17 8.59 4.89
N VAL A 163 -9.48 9.72 4.81
CA VAL A 163 -9.09 10.56 5.93
C VAL A 163 -9.84 11.89 5.85
N GLY A 164 -10.67 12.17 6.85
CA GLY A 164 -11.37 13.45 6.98
C GLY A 164 -10.43 14.59 7.39
N LEU A 165 -10.85 15.84 7.16
CA LEU A 165 -10.07 17.01 7.59
C LEU A 165 -9.98 17.17 9.12
N ASP A 166 -10.80 16.45 9.87
CA ASP A 166 -10.70 16.34 11.33
C ASP A 166 -9.79 15.18 11.76
N GLY A 167 -9.20 14.45 10.81
CA GLY A 167 -8.41 13.25 11.04
C GLY A 167 -9.22 11.96 11.25
N SER A 168 -10.55 12.02 11.15
CA SER A 168 -11.39 10.82 11.23
C SER A 168 -11.10 9.93 10.03
N MET A 169 -11.33 8.63 10.16
CA MET A 169 -11.01 7.68 9.10
C MET A 169 -12.16 6.73 8.80
N GLN A 170 -12.26 6.34 7.53
CA GLN A 170 -13.05 5.20 7.09
C GLN A 170 -12.13 4.22 6.39
N ILE A 171 -12.18 2.95 6.77
CA ILE A 171 -11.35 1.90 6.19
C ILE A 171 -12.28 0.76 5.74
N GLY A 172 -12.19 0.38 4.47
CA GLY A 172 -13.08 -0.59 3.85
C GLY A 172 -12.34 -1.65 3.04
N ALA A 173 -12.80 -2.89 3.16
CA ALA A 173 -12.47 -4.05 2.36
C ALA A 173 -13.70 -4.97 2.31
N GLU A 174 -13.66 -6.06 1.54
CA GLU A 174 -14.79 -6.97 1.35
C GLU A 174 -15.25 -7.64 2.66
N TRP A 175 -14.35 -7.79 3.63
CA TRP A 175 -14.57 -8.47 4.90
C TRP A 175 -14.53 -7.53 6.12
N PHE A 176 -14.40 -6.22 5.91
CA PHE A 176 -14.15 -5.26 6.97
C PHE A 176 -14.61 -3.86 6.55
N ASN A 177 -15.39 -3.19 7.39
CA ASN A 177 -15.76 -1.79 7.18
C ASN A 177 -15.79 -1.09 8.53
N LEU A 178 -14.83 -0.21 8.79
CA LEU A 178 -14.70 0.52 10.05
C LEU A 178 -14.72 2.03 9.86
N GLN A 179 -15.32 2.70 10.83
CA GLN A 179 -15.25 4.13 11.06
C GLN A 179 -14.46 4.38 12.33
N LEU A 180 -13.44 5.24 12.22
CA LEU A 180 -12.59 5.66 13.31
C LEU A 180 -12.85 7.15 13.54
N ALA A 181 -13.44 7.50 14.68
CA ALA A 181 -13.60 8.90 15.06
C ALA A 181 -12.23 9.45 15.52
N THR A 182 -11.96 10.73 15.23
CA THR A 182 -10.79 11.39 15.79
C THR A 182 -10.95 11.60 17.30
N PRO A 183 -9.98 11.15 18.09
CA PRO A 183 -9.75 11.64 19.44
C PRO A 183 -8.74 12.80 19.41
N GLU A 184 -8.90 13.77 20.32
CA GLU A 184 -7.88 14.75 20.75
C GLU A 184 -6.94 15.33 19.65
N THR A 185 -5.78 15.86 20.06
CA THR A 185 -4.73 16.43 19.20
C THR A 185 -3.73 15.34 18.83
N PRO A 186 -3.25 15.28 17.56
CA PRO A 186 -2.19 14.34 17.17
C PRO A 186 -0.94 14.45 18.05
N VAL A 187 -0.31 13.31 18.33
CA VAL A 187 0.95 13.23 19.06
C VAL A 187 2.08 13.29 18.05
N LEU A 188 2.90 14.34 18.11
CA LEU A 188 4.10 14.45 17.30
C LEU A 188 5.24 13.63 17.92
N HIS A 189 5.93 12.82 17.12
CA HIS A 189 7.14 12.13 17.55
C HIS A 189 8.34 13.07 17.53
N ASP A 190 9.37 12.76 18.34
CA ASP A 190 10.57 13.61 18.54
C ASP A 190 10.26 15.08 18.93
N ASN A 191 9.12 15.32 19.58
CA ASN A 191 8.58 16.61 20.05
C ASN A 191 8.06 17.57 18.97
N ASP A 192 8.64 17.58 17.78
CA ASP A 192 8.26 18.50 16.69
C ASP A 192 7.70 17.79 15.44
N GLY A 193 7.68 16.46 15.46
CA GLY A 193 7.20 15.62 14.39
C GLY A 193 8.28 15.28 13.37
N TRP A 194 9.55 15.63 13.59
CA TRP A 194 10.66 15.31 12.71
C TRP A 194 11.70 14.42 13.41
N VAL A 195 11.96 13.26 12.84
CA VAL A 195 12.99 12.32 13.26
C VAL A 195 14.15 12.38 12.28
N ASP A 196 15.32 12.78 12.78
CA ASP A 196 16.57 12.82 12.00
C ASP A 196 17.29 11.46 12.04
N PHE A 197 17.46 10.84 10.86
CA PHE A 197 18.23 9.60 10.71
C PHE A 197 19.65 9.84 10.19
N ASP A 198 20.16 11.07 10.30
CA ASP A 198 21.49 11.48 9.85
C ASP A 198 21.68 11.13 8.36
N VAL A 199 22.72 10.38 8.01
CA VAL A 199 23.03 10.01 6.62
C VAL A 199 21.95 9.15 5.95
N ALA A 200 21.03 8.56 6.71
CA ALA A 200 19.94 7.74 6.19
C ALA A 200 18.69 8.58 5.78
N GLY A 201 18.71 9.88 6.04
CA GLY A 201 17.63 10.81 5.70
C GLY A 201 16.88 11.29 6.93
N GLY A 202 15.60 11.65 6.75
CA GLY A 202 14.76 12.04 7.86
C GLY A 202 13.29 11.81 7.57
N SER A 203 12.52 11.73 8.65
CA SER A 203 11.13 11.31 8.62
C SER A 203 10.27 12.22 9.46
N TYR A 204 9.18 12.70 8.88
CA TYR A 204 8.10 13.25 9.66
C TYR A 204 7.23 12.14 10.22
N TYR A 205 6.76 12.28 11.45
CA TYR A 205 5.99 11.23 12.12
C TYR A 205 5.05 11.80 13.18
N TYR A 206 3.77 11.45 13.10
CA TYR A 206 2.80 11.64 14.17
C TYR A 206 1.88 10.43 14.34
N SER A 207 1.22 10.36 15.49
CA SER A 207 0.17 9.39 15.79
C SER A 207 -1.16 10.06 16.16
N ARG A 208 -2.28 9.42 15.83
CA ARG A 208 -3.57 9.62 16.50
C ARG A 208 -3.87 8.38 17.35
N THR A 209 -3.99 8.59 18.65
CA THR A 209 -4.09 7.50 19.62
C THR A 209 -5.49 7.47 20.20
N ARG A 210 -6.00 6.28 20.57
CA ARG A 210 -7.32 6.11 21.20
C ARG A 210 -8.51 6.48 20.31
N MET A 211 -8.43 6.21 19.01
CA MET A 211 -9.52 6.53 18.08
C MET A 211 -10.72 5.62 18.38
N PRO A 212 -11.89 6.13 18.78
CA PRO A 212 -13.07 5.30 18.95
C PRO A 212 -13.47 4.69 17.62
N THR A 213 -13.60 3.37 17.60
CA THR A 213 -13.76 2.61 16.36
C THR A 213 -15.03 1.80 16.40
N GLY A 214 -15.80 1.82 15.33
CA GLY A 214 -17.00 1.02 15.17
C GLY A 214 -17.20 0.60 13.72
N GLY A 215 -17.99 -0.44 13.50
CA GLY A 215 -18.31 -0.89 12.15
C GLY A 215 -18.64 -2.38 12.11
N THR A 216 -18.24 -3.05 11.03
CA THR A 216 -18.56 -4.46 10.80
C THR A 216 -17.36 -5.27 10.34
N LEU A 217 -17.30 -6.52 10.79
CA LEU A 217 -16.40 -7.57 10.29
C LEU A 217 -17.21 -8.70 9.67
N THR A 218 -16.74 -9.30 8.59
CA THR A 218 -17.29 -10.56 8.07
C THR A 218 -16.32 -11.68 8.38
N VAL A 219 -16.69 -12.59 9.28
CA VAL A 219 -15.84 -13.72 9.70
C VAL A 219 -16.65 -15.01 9.63
N ASP A 220 -16.11 -16.05 8.99
CA ASP A 220 -16.82 -17.32 8.74
C ASP A 220 -18.17 -17.15 8.03
N GLY A 221 -18.31 -16.10 7.21
CA GLY A 221 -19.55 -15.74 6.52
C GLY A 221 -20.60 -15.02 7.40
N GLU A 222 -20.28 -14.76 8.67
CA GLU A 222 -21.13 -13.99 9.59
C GLU A 222 -20.70 -12.52 9.62
N VAL A 223 -21.67 -11.61 9.46
CA VAL A 223 -21.45 -10.17 9.65
C VAL A 223 -21.62 -9.82 11.12
N LEU A 224 -20.55 -9.32 11.72
CA LEU A 224 -20.43 -8.96 13.12
C LEU A 224 -20.39 -7.45 13.27
N ALA A 225 -21.31 -6.89 14.04
CA ALA A 225 -21.17 -5.50 14.51
C ALA A 225 -20.11 -5.45 15.61
N VAL A 226 -19.16 -4.52 15.46
CA VAL A 226 -18.01 -4.39 16.36
C VAL A 226 -17.81 -2.96 16.83
N GLN A 227 -17.19 -2.83 17.99
CA GLN A 227 -16.72 -1.58 18.56
C GLN A 227 -15.34 -1.78 19.18
N GLY A 228 -14.59 -0.70 19.36
CA GLY A 228 -13.28 -0.77 20.00
C GLY A 228 -12.50 0.52 19.88
N THR A 229 -11.17 0.37 19.77
CA THR A 229 -10.24 1.50 19.77
C THR A 229 -9.07 1.23 18.85
N SER A 230 -8.65 2.26 18.12
CA SER A 230 -7.55 2.18 17.17
C SER A 230 -6.45 3.21 17.45
N TRP A 231 -5.27 2.88 16.94
CA TRP A 231 -4.10 3.73 16.86
C TRP A 231 -3.77 3.93 15.39
N PHE A 232 -3.50 5.16 15.00
CA PHE A 232 -3.09 5.53 13.66
C PHE A 232 -1.72 6.19 13.69
N ASP A 233 -0.83 5.75 12.82
CA ASP A 233 0.47 6.33 12.53
C ASP A 233 0.52 6.84 11.09
N HIS A 234 1.02 8.06 10.94
CA HIS A 234 1.35 8.65 9.65
C HIS A 234 2.81 9.06 9.66
N GLN A 235 3.59 8.47 8.76
CA GLN A 235 5.01 8.73 8.66
C GLN A 235 5.40 8.94 7.20
N TRP A 236 6.14 10.00 6.91
CA TRP A 236 6.60 10.33 5.55
C TRP A 236 7.99 10.93 5.57
N GLY A 237 8.77 10.70 4.51
CA GLY A 237 10.10 11.29 4.42
C GLY A 237 10.96 10.73 3.30
N ASP A 238 12.16 11.28 3.22
CA ASP A 238 13.16 10.90 2.22
C ASP A 238 14.20 10.00 2.88
N PHE A 239 13.76 8.78 3.22
CA PHE A 239 14.57 7.73 3.82
C PHE A 239 14.25 6.37 3.18
N ILE A 240 15.18 5.42 3.35
CA ILE A 240 15.01 4.05 2.88
C ILE A 240 14.66 3.18 4.09
N ALA A 241 13.39 2.83 4.24
CA ALA A 241 12.92 1.89 5.26
C ALA A 241 13.48 0.45 5.07
N VAL A 242 14.06 0.16 3.90
CA VAL A 242 14.61 -1.16 3.52
C VAL A 242 16.14 -1.14 3.61
N GLY A 243 16.66 -0.94 4.81
CA GLY A 243 18.06 -1.23 5.15
C GLY A 243 18.26 -2.74 5.39
N GLY A 244 19.51 -3.20 5.52
CA GLY A 244 19.83 -4.61 5.79
C GLY A 244 19.46 -5.15 7.18
N GLY A 245 18.56 -4.47 7.91
CA GLY A 245 18.09 -4.82 9.25
C GLY A 245 16.58 -4.59 9.37
N GLY A 246 15.93 -5.29 10.29
CA GLY A 246 14.53 -5.08 10.66
C GLY A 246 14.39 -4.07 11.81
N TRP A 247 13.16 -3.77 12.18
CA TRP A 247 12.81 -2.93 13.33
C TRP A 247 11.74 -3.61 14.18
N ASP A 248 11.70 -3.27 15.47
CA ASP A 248 10.62 -3.63 16.37
C ASP A 248 9.82 -2.37 16.71
N TRP A 249 8.51 -2.39 16.42
CA TRP A 249 7.60 -1.27 16.71
C TRP A 249 6.47 -1.73 17.62
N PHE A 250 6.12 -0.89 18.60
CA PHE A 250 4.94 -1.12 19.43
C PHE A 250 4.29 0.20 19.86
N ALA A 251 2.96 0.22 19.78
CA ALA A 251 2.13 1.22 20.43
C ALA A 251 1.41 0.62 21.63
N LEU A 252 1.47 1.31 22.77
CA LEU A 252 0.75 0.94 23.97
C LEU A 252 -0.27 2.02 24.31
N THR A 253 -1.54 1.61 24.38
CA THR A 253 -2.60 2.39 25.01
C THR A 253 -2.77 1.89 26.44
N LEU A 254 -2.52 2.75 27.42
CA LEU A 254 -2.60 2.39 28.83
C LEU A 254 -3.96 2.78 29.42
N ASP A 255 -4.44 1.99 30.38
CA ASP A 255 -5.77 2.16 31.02
C ASP A 255 -5.93 3.50 31.74
N ASP A 256 -4.82 4.17 32.10
CA ASP A 256 -4.81 5.50 32.74
C ASP A 256 -5.02 6.65 31.73
N GLY A 257 -5.25 6.32 30.46
CA GLY A 257 -5.44 7.30 29.39
C GLY A 257 -4.12 7.90 28.90
N SER A 258 -2.96 7.38 29.28
CA SER A 258 -1.70 7.71 28.62
C SER A 258 -1.47 6.82 27.39
N ALA A 259 -0.82 7.40 26.37
CA ALA A 259 -0.44 6.71 25.15
C ALA A 259 1.07 6.91 24.95
N ARG A 260 1.79 5.83 24.61
CA ARG A 260 3.22 5.86 24.34
C ARG A 260 3.49 5.01 23.09
N GLY A 261 4.02 5.63 22.04
CA GLY A 261 4.73 4.92 20.99
C GLY A 261 6.14 4.63 21.47
N ILE A 262 6.64 3.42 21.24
CA ILE A 262 8.02 3.06 21.52
C ILE A 262 8.54 2.29 20.31
N GLU A 263 9.67 2.74 19.79
CA GLU A 263 10.45 2.10 18.74
C GLU A 263 11.78 1.66 19.38
N VAL A 264 12.22 0.42 19.14
CA VAL A 264 13.46 -0.15 19.71
C VAL A 264 14.41 -0.59 18.61
#